data_AF-A0A932HBY5-F1
#
_entry.id   AF-A0A932HBY5-F1
#
_cell.length_a   1.000
_cell.length_b   1.000
_cell.length_c   1.000
_cell.angle_alpha   90.00
_cell.angle_beta   90.00
_cell.angle_gamma   90.00
#
_symmetry.space_group_name_H-M   'P 1'
#
loop_
_entity.id
_entity.type
_entity.pdbx_description
1 polymer ?
#
loop_
_entity_poly.entity_id
_entity_poly.type
_entity_poly.pdbx_seq_one_letter_code
_entity_poly.pdbx_strand_id
1 'polypeptide(L)'
;MAATILVVEDEPAIQELISYSLEQAGYRALRAASAEEALEMVRAALPDRVYTRAQLLDHVWGDHVFVEERTIDVHIRRLRKALEQTGHHRLIQTVRSAGYRLSVQG
;
A
#
# COMPACT_ATOMS: atom_id res chain seq x y z
N MET A 1 16.82 14.89 7.59
CA MET A 1 16.48 14.45 6.21
C MET A 1 15.50 13.30 6.32
N ALA A 2 14.42 13.31 5.54
CA ALA A 2 13.48 12.20 5.49
C ALA A 2 14.14 11.02 4.76
N ALA A 3 14.13 9.83 5.38
CA ALA A 3 14.65 8.63 4.73
C ALA A 3 13.78 8.29 3.52
N THR A 4 14.42 7.93 2.43
CA THR A 4 13.74 7.60 1.18
C THR A 4 13.54 6.09 1.12
N ILE A 5 12.28 5.69 1.03
CA ILE A 5 11.86 4.29 1.00
C ILE A 5 11.35 3.97 -0.38
N LEU A 6 11.92 2.93 -0.97
CA LEU A 6 11.42 2.36 -2.21
C LEU A 6 10.36 1.31 -1.91
N VAL A 7 9.14 1.62 -2.28
CA VAL A 7 7.96 0.76 -2.23
C VAL A 7 7.92 -0.05 -3.51
N VAL A 8 8.22 -1.34 -3.41
CA VAL A 8 8.11 -2.28 -4.52
C VAL A 8 6.80 -3.01 -4.39
N GLU A 9 5.76 -2.38 -4.90
CA GLU A 9 4.39 -2.87 -4.86
C GLU A 9 3.80 -2.67 -6.25
N ASP A 10 3.36 -3.76 -6.84
CA ASP A 10 2.80 -3.76 -8.19
C ASP A 10 1.34 -3.26 -8.20
N GLU A 11 0.62 -3.30 -7.07
CA GLU A 11 -0.78 -2.86 -7.01
C GLU A 11 -0.91 -1.37 -6.66
N PRO A 12 -1.28 -0.47 -7.59
CA PRO A 12 -1.18 0.98 -7.40
C PRO A 12 -2.03 1.53 -6.26
N ALA A 13 -3.12 0.89 -5.84
CA ALA A 13 -3.94 1.36 -4.71
C ALA A 13 -3.42 0.87 -3.35
N ILE A 14 -2.78 -0.31 -3.30
CA ILE A 14 -2.02 -0.78 -2.15
C ILE A 14 -0.70 -0.04 -2.09
N GLN A 15 -0.03 0.16 -3.22
CA GLN A 15 1.15 0.99 -3.38
C GLN A 15 0.83 2.44 -3.04
N GLU A 16 -0.31 2.99 -3.43
CA GLU A 16 -0.73 4.34 -3.05
C GLU A 16 -1.16 4.35 -1.59
N LEU A 17 -1.84 3.35 -1.06
CA LEU A 17 -2.10 3.23 0.39
C LEU A 17 -0.81 3.17 1.18
N ILE A 18 0.17 2.38 0.72
CA ILE A 18 1.47 2.17 1.34
C ILE A 18 2.32 3.41 1.20
N SER A 19 2.39 3.97 0.00
CA SER A 19 3.17 5.18 -0.29
C SER A 19 2.56 6.37 0.41
N TYR A 20 1.23 6.51 0.40
CA TYR A 20 0.51 7.45 1.23
C TYR A 20 0.79 7.18 2.71
N SER A 21 0.73 5.94 3.20
CA SER A 21 1.04 5.60 4.60
C SER A 21 2.48 5.95 4.97
N LEU A 22 3.45 5.71 4.09
CA LEU A 22 4.87 6.00 4.27
C LEU A 22 5.16 7.50 4.16
N GLU A 23 4.52 8.20 3.21
CA GLU A 23 4.57 9.65 3.05
C GLU A 23 3.93 10.37 4.23
N GLN A 24 2.80 9.85 4.74
CA GLN A 24 2.18 10.29 6.00
C GLN A 24 3.08 10.00 7.21
N ALA A 25 3.92 8.96 7.15
CA ALA A 25 4.90 8.63 8.20
C ALA A 25 6.22 9.43 8.10
N GLY A 26 6.30 10.41 7.19
CA GLY A 26 7.45 11.30 7.04
C GLY A 26 8.62 10.70 6.27
N TYR A 27 8.40 9.53 5.65
CA TYR A 27 9.30 8.99 4.65
C TYR A 27 9.00 9.60 3.30
N ARG A 28 10.00 9.60 2.44
CA ARG A 28 9.76 9.83 1.02
C ARG A 28 9.51 8.48 0.36
N ALA A 29 8.31 8.22 -0.14
CA ALA A 29 8.04 7.00 -0.89
C ALA A 29 8.46 7.18 -2.34
N LEU A 30 9.48 6.46 -2.77
CA LEU A 30 9.69 6.15 -4.18
C LEU A 30 8.86 4.92 -4.48
N ARG A 31 8.15 4.95 -5.59
CA ARG A 31 7.20 3.91 -5.96
C ARG A 31 7.79 3.20 -7.16
N ALA A 32 8.10 1.93 -7.00
CA ALA A 32 8.46 1.06 -8.10
C ALA A 32 7.37 0.01 -8.24
N ALA A 33 6.81 -0.08 -9.44
CA ALA A 33 5.82 -1.09 -9.76
C ALA A 33 6.49 -2.44 -10.11
N SER A 34 7.81 -2.46 -10.32
CA SER A 34 8.55 -3.68 -10.68
C SER A 34 9.93 -3.75 -10.03
N ALA A 35 10.48 -4.96 -9.98
CA ALA A 35 11.84 -5.18 -9.52
C ALA A 35 12.90 -4.51 -10.43
N GLU A 36 12.64 -4.40 -11.73
CA GLU A 36 13.55 -3.77 -12.70
C GLU A 36 13.55 -2.25 -12.55
N GLU A 37 12.37 -1.64 -12.41
CA GLU A 37 12.22 -0.23 -12.09
C GLU A 37 12.78 0.09 -10.70
N ALA A 38 12.56 -0.79 -9.73
CA ALA A 38 13.16 -0.68 -8.41
C ALA A 38 14.68 -0.71 -8.49
N LEU A 39 15.25 -1.57 -9.35
CA LEU A 39 16.69 -1.67 -9.56
C LEU A 39 17.26 -0.41 -10.24
N GLU A 40 16.56 0.14 -11.24
CA GLU A 40 16.93 1.41 -11.86
C GLU A 40 16.86 2.58 -10.87
N MET A 41 15.80 2.64 -10.05
CA MET A 41 15.65 3.65 -9.00
C MET A 41 16.69 3.49 -7.90
N VAL A 42 17.07 2.27 -7.54
CA VAL A 42 18.19 2.03 -6.60
C VAL A 42 19.49 2.55 -7.18
N ARG A 43 19.75 2.30 -8.46
CA ARG A 43 20.94 2.82 -9.16
C ARG A 43 20.95 4.34 -9.30
N ALA A 44 19.78 4.95 -9.47
CA ALA A 44 19.64 6.39 -9.71
C ALA A 44 19.52 7.23 -8.43
N ALA A 45 18.87 6.71 -7.38
CA ALA A 45 18.44 7.48 -6.22
C ALA A 45 18.97 6.95 -4.88
N LEU A 46 19.64 5.78 -4.85
CA LEU A 46 20.24 5.16 -3.65
C LEU A 46 19.35 5.28 -2.40
N PRO A 47 18.13 4.69 -2.41
CA PRO A 47 17.22 4.78 -1.28
C PRO A 47 17.82 4.13 -0.03
N ASP A 48 17.50 4.68 1.14
CA ASP A 48 17.98 4.18 2.43
C ASP A 48 17.44 2.79 2.75
N ARG A 49 16.26 2.44 2.20
CA ARG A 49 15.60 1.16 2.38
C ARG A 49 14.68 0.80 1.21
N VAL A 50 14.54 -0.51 0.98
CA VAL A 50 13.66 -1.09 -0.03
C VAL A 50 12.76 -2.11 0.66
N TYR A 51 11.46 -2.04 0.41
CA TYR A 51 10.49 -3.02 0.91
C TYR A 51 9.70 -3.62 -0.24
N THR A 52 9.50 -4.94 -0.19
CA THR A 52 8.66 -5.70 -1.13
C THR A 52 7.20 -5.69 -0.70
N ARG A 53 6.28 -5.93 -1.63
CA ARG A 53 4.86 -6.17 -1.36
C ARG A 53 4.61 -7.01 -0.12
N ALA A 54 5.13 -8.22 -0.01
CA ALA A 54 4.85 -9.08 1.15
C ALA A 54 5.32 -8.46 2.47
N GLN A 55 6.49 -7.82 2.49
CA GLN A 55 7.01 -7.13 3.68
C GLN A 55 6.21 -5.87 4.02
N LEU A 56 5.64 -5.22 3.00
CA LEU A 56 4.74 -4.10 3.13
C LEU A 56 3.36 -4.58 3.57
N LEU A 57 2.90 -5.72 3.07
CA LEU A 57 1.66 -6.35 3.48
C LEU A 57 1.78 -6.79 4.94
N ASP A 58 2.89 -7.37 5.36
CA ASP A 58 3.16 -7.68 6.77
C ASP A 58 3.34 -6.40 7.60
N HIS A 59 3.88 -5.31 7.03
CA HIS A 59 3.96 -4.01 7.71
C HIS A 59 2.61 -3.27 7.80
N VAL A 60 1.70 -3.47 6.85
CA VAL A 60 0.42 -2.77 6.71
C VAL A 60 -0.74 -3.60 7.28
N TRP A 61 -0.58 -4.93 7.33
CA TRP A 61 -1.59 -5.91 7.74
C TRP A 61 -1.10 -6.96 8.80
N GLY A 62 0.20 -7.19 9.05
CA GLY A 62 0.74 -7.99 10.19
C GLY A 62 0.94 -9.51 10.01
N ASP A 63 1.72 -10.15 10.92
CA ASP A 63 2.18 -11.58 10.94
C ASP A 63 1.09 -12.66 11.18
N HIS A 64 -0.19 -12.26 11.18
CA HIS A 64 -1.32 -13.18 11.23
C HIS A 64 -2.04 -13.14 9.89
N VAL A 65 -1.65 -14.01 8.97
CA VAL A 65 -2.58 -14.50 7.96
C VAL A 65 -3.51 -15.53 8.61
N PHE A 66 -4.41 -15.01 9.44
CA PHE A 66 -5.83 -15.15 9.28
C PHE A 66 -6.37 -13.80 9.74
N VAL A 67 -6.64 -12.91 8.81
CA VAL A 67 -7.09 -11.57 9.13
C VAL A 67 -8.33 -11.67 10.02
N GLU A 68 -8.30 -11.13 11.24
CA GLU A 68 -9.53 -10.85 11.98
C GLU A 68 -10.36 -9.84 11.17
N GLU A 69 -11.44 -10.34 10.54
CA GLU A 69 -12.32 -9.62 9.60
C GLU A 69 -12.66 -8.19 10.03
N ARG A 70 -12.71 -7.88 11.33
CA ARG A 70 -13.20 -6.59 11.83
C ARG A 70 -12.21 -5.43 11.73
N THR A 71 -10.91 -5.69 11.50
CA THR A 71 -9.87 -4.64 11.54
C THR A 71 -9.55 -4.08 10.14
N ILE A 72 -9.48 -4.95 9.12
CA ILE A 72 -9.30 -4.49 7.73
C ILE A 72 -10.46 -3.60 7.29
N ASP A 73 -11.65 -3.83 7.84
CA ASP A 73 -12.86 -3.05 7.65
C ASP A 73 -12.68 -1.54 7.79
N VAL A 74 -11.91 -1.13 8.81
CA VAL A 74 -11.65 0.28 9.11
C VAL A 74 -10.63 0.88 8.13
N HIS A 75 -9.59 0.13 7.75
CA HIS A 75 -8.59 0.55 6.76
C HIS A 75 -9.20 0.72 5.38
N ILE A 76 -10.13 -0.16 5.05
CA ILE A 76 -10.93 -0.16 3.84
C ILE A 76 -11.92 0.99 3.85
N ARG A 77 -12.55 1.33 4.99
CA ARG A 77 -13.36 2.56 5.10
C ARG A 77 -12.55 3.83 4.92
N ARG A 78 -11.34 3.90 5.49
CA ARG A 78 -10.49 5.09 5.41
C ARG A 78 -9.86 5.25 4.04
N LEU A 79 -9.41 4.17 3.41
CA LEU A 79 -8.95 4.16 2.03
C LEU A 79 -10.10 4.50 1.08
N ARG A 80 -11.33 4.03 1.36
CA ARG A 80 -12.54 4.53 0.69
C ARG A 80 -12.63 6.04 0.84
N LYS A 81 -12.62 6.58 2.05
CA LYS A 81 -12.77 8.02 2.29
C LYS A 81 -11.65 8.89 1.70
N ALA A 82 -10.41 8.39 1.67
CA ALA A 82 -9.27 9.08 1.05
C ALA A 82 -9.36 9.07 -0.47
N LEU A 83 -9.73 7.92 -1.05
CA LEU A 83 -10.04 7.79 -2.46
C LEU A 83 -11.33 8.52 -2.84
N GLU A 84 -12.19 8.89 -1.88
CA GLU A 84 -13.44 9.62 -2.10
C GLU A 84 -13.17 11.04 -2.62
N GLN A 85 -12.09 11.68 -2.16
CA GLN A 85 -11.64 12.99 -2.61
C GLN A 85 -11.14 12.98 -4.06
N THR A 86 -10.73 11.83 -4.56
CA THR A 86 -10.31 11.61 -5.95
C THR A 86 -11.35 10.85 -6.78
N GLY A 87 -12.46 10.39 -6.18
CA GLY A 87 -13.54 9.60 -6.82
C GLY A 87 -13.39 8.08 -6.78
N HIS A 88 -12.29 7.54 -6.26
CA HIS A 88 -11.87 6.13 -6.31
C HIS A 88 -12.32 5.28 -5.11
N HIS A 89 -13.14 5.78 -4.20
CA HIS A 89 -13.57 5.05 -2.99
C HIS A 89 -14.22 3.68 -3.27
N ARG A 90 -14.88 3.55 -4.42
CA ARG A 90 -15.51 2.31 -4.91
C ARG A 90 -14.53 1.17 -5.16
N LEU A 91 -13.23 1.48 -5.29
CA LEU A 91 -12.14 0.53 -5.53
C LEU A 91 -11.92 -0.45 -4.39
N ILE A 92 -12.77 -0.48 -3.40
CA ILE A 92 -12.64 -1.33 -2.25
C ILE A 92 -13.96 -2.04 -2.11
N GLN A 93 -13.95 -3.37 -2.09
CA GLN A 93 -15.11 -4.23 -1.96
C GLN A 93 -15.00 -5.11 -0.71
N THR A 94 -16.15 -5.37 -0.11
CA THR A 94 -16.28 -6.25 1.05
C THR A 94 -16.64 -7.65 0.56
N VAL A 95 -15.88 -8.67 0.97
CA VAL A 95 -16.18 -10.08 0.67
C VAL A 95 -16.66 -10.74 1.96
N ARG A 96 -17.92 -11.19 1.97
CA ARG A 96 -18.50 -11.80 3.18
C ARG A 96 -17.73 -13.06 3.58
N SER A 97 -17.48 -13.22 4.89
CA SER A 97 -16.81 -14.36 5.53
C SER A 97 -15.33 -14.56 5.16
N ALA A 98 -14.71 -13.54 4.54
CA ALA A 98 -13.31 -13.58 4.11
C ALA A 98 -12.55 -12.25 4.32
N GLY A 99 -13.24 -11.10 4.44
CA GLY A 99 -12.62 -9.80 4.71
C GLY A 99 -12.78 -8.80 3.56
N TYR A 100 -11.68 -8.16 3.14
CA TYR A 100 -11.76 -7.04 2.20
C TYR A 100 -10.72 -7.14 1.12
N ARG A 101 -11.14 -6.60 -0.02
CA ARG A 101 -10.41 -6.63 -1.26
C ARG A 101 -10.43 -5.22 -1.82
N LEU A 102 -9.28 -4.73 -2.27
CA LEU A 102 -9.25 -3.64 -3.22
C LEU A 102 -9.76 -4.18 -4.59
N SER A 103 -10.92 -3.73 -5.05
CA SER A 103 -11.56 -4.15 -6.30
C SER A 103 -12.13 -2.96 -7.05
N VAL A 104 -11.69 -2.80 -8.30
CA VAL A 104 -12.02 -1.66 -9.18
C VAL A 104 -13.46 -1.59 -9.70
N GLN A 105 -14.33 -2.53 -9.34
CA GLN A 105 -15.73 -2.57 -9.77
C GLN A 105 -16.65 -2.22 -8.59
N GLY A 106 -17.60 -1.30 -8.78
CA GLY A 106 -18.69 -1.01 -7.83
C GLY A 106 -19.11 0.44 -7.78
#